data_AF-A0A7M3ZUN8-F1
#
_entry.id   AF-A0A7M3ZUN8-F1
#
_cell.length_a   1.000
_cell.length_b   1.000
_cell.length_c   1.000
_cell.angle_alpha   90.00
_cell.angle_beta   90.00
_cell.angle_gamma   90.00
#
_symmetry.space_group_name_H-M   'P 1'
#
loop_
_entity.id
_entity.type
_entity.pdbx_description
1 polymer ?
#
loop_
_entity_poly.entity_id
_entity_poly.type
_entity_poly.pdbx_seq_one_letter_code
_entity_poly.pdbx_strand_id
1 'polypeptide(L)'
;MGSPKAEQNGGLRAVILAAIMLLALTPLGHVHAESEGVPENLQAQNIQAVFNSESETTLITWDNIATAGSELQGLFSATYRLYRHSAPIDAANLGSLEPFAEVDACDAGTAGGNPFNCQGGTHPGHTYNYPVEPGTNGSYHYAITTLLANGTEAAELLFNGSQIYEPVIEMTRSVFTPFMISWVFDAATSQTTLTWLNYNSINNVLPDTGPDALQIRVWRTDYQVTREL
;
A
#
# COMPACT_ATOMS: atom_id res chain seq x y z
N MET A 1 45.97 -44.61 -4.27
CA MET A 1 44.64 -45.26 -4.37
C MET A 1 43.81 -44.75 -3.20
N GLY A 2 42.85 -43.86 -3.46
CA GLY A 2 41.98 -43.28 -2.43
C GLY A 2 41.02 -44.32 -1.86
N SER A 3 40.73 -44.23 -0.56
CA SER A 3 39.89 -45.19 0.15
C SER A 3 38.42 -45.07 -0.27
N PRO A 4 37.73 -46.17 -0.62
CA PRO A 4 36.35 -46.16 -1.14
C PRO A 4 35.31 -45.57 -0.16
N LYS A 5 35.64 -45.50 1.15
CA LYS A 5 34.77 -44.83 2.16
C LYS A 5 34.76 -43.30 2.05
N ALA A 6 35.81 -42.69 1.50
CA ALA A 6 35.88 -41.23 1.33
C ALA A 6 35.00 -40.76 0.15
N GLU A 7 34.90 -41.58 -0.91
CA GLU A 7 34.17 -41.29 -2.13
C GLU A 7 32.64 -41.42 -1.93
N GLN A 8 32.19 -42.40 -1.15
CA GLN A 8 30.78 -42.59 -0.78
C GLN A 8 30.21 -41.41 0.03
N ASN A 9 31.00 -40.84 0.93
CA ASN A 9 30.61 -39.67 1.73
C ASN A 9 30.60 -38.37 0.90
N GLY A 10 31.45 -38.27 -0.13
CA GLY A 10 31.45 -37.16 -1.07
C GLY A 10 30.23 -37.16 -1.97
N GLY A 11 29.86 -38.32 -2.51
CA GLY A 11 28.66 -38.50 -3.34
C GLY A 11 27.37 -38.17 -2.59
N LEU A 12 27.21 -38.66 -1.35
CA LEU A 12 26.04 -38.36 -0.53
C LEU A 12 25.92 -36.85 -0.22
N ARG A 13 27.04 -36.19 0.08
CA ARG A 13 27.06 -34.73 0.32
C ARG A 13 26.72 -33.93 -0.94
N ALA A 14 27.22 -34.36 -2.10
CA ALA A 14 26.90 -33.72 -3.37
C ALA A 14 25.42 -33.86 -3.74
N VAL A 15 24.82 -35.04 -3.49
CA VAL A 15 23.38 -35.27 -3.70
C VAL A 15 22.53 -34.42 -2.76
N ILE A 16 22.91 -34.31 -1.48
CA ILE A 16 22.19 -33.46 -0.51
C ILE A 16 22.29 -31.98 -0.90
N LEU A 17 23.48 -31.50 -1.28
CA LEU A 17 23.67 -30.12 -1.72
C LEU A 17 22.90 -29.82 -3.01
N ALA A 18 22.89 -30.75 -3.96
CA ALA A 18 22.08 -30.62 -5.17
C ALA A 18 20.58 -30.59 -4.86
N ALA A 19 20.10 -31.45 -3.94
CA ALA A 19 18.70 -31.46 -3.52
C ALA A 19 18.30 -30.14 -2.83
N ILE A 20 19.16 -29.59 -1.96
CA ILE A 20 18.91 -28.30 -1.30
C ILE A 20 18.88 -27.15 -2.33
N MET A 21 19.81 -27.15 -3.29
CA MET A 21 19.84 -26.16 -4.37
C MET A 21 18.60 -26.26 -5.27
N LEU A 22 18.10 -27.47 -5.54
CA LEU A 22 16.84 -27.67 -6.26
C LEU A 22 15.62 -27.22 -5.45
N LEU A 23 15.62 -27.40 -4.13
CA LEU A 23 14.56 -26.87 -3.25
C LEU A 23 14.58 -25.34 -3.18
N ALA A 24 15.76 -24.71 -3.26
CA ALA A 24 15.88 -23.25 -3.31
C ALA A 24 15.41 -22.64 -4.64
N LEU A 25 15.23 -23.46 -5.68
CA LEU A 25 14.71 -23.07 -6.99
C LEU A 25 13.19 -23.27 -7.12
N THR A 26 12.52 -23.86 -6.12
CA THR A 26 11.05 -23.88 -6.15
C THR A 26 10.56 -22.47 -5.86
N PRO A 27 9.67 -21.90 -6.70
CA PRO A 27 9.03 -20.64 -6.34
C PRO A 27 8.38 -20.82 -4.97
N LEU A 28 8.70 -19.93 -4.04
CA LEU A 28 7.97 -19.83 -2.78
C LEU A 28 6.54 -19.49 -3.18
N GLY A 29 5.69 -20.51 -3.33
CA GLY A 29 4.26 -20.31 -3.40
C GLY A 29 3.85 -19.52 -2.16
N HIS A 30 2.95 -18.57 -2.33
CA HIS A 30 2.35 -17.83 -1.24
C HIS A 30 1.83 -18.85 -0.21
N VAL A 31 2.46 -18.91 0.97
CA VAL A 31 1.92 -19.69 2.08
C VAL A 31 0.70 -18.90 2.56
N HIS A 32 -0.47 -19.26 2.05
CA HIS A 32 -1.71 -18.72 2.59
C HIS A 32 -1.90 -19.34 3.98
N ALA A 33 -1.85 -18.50 5.01
CA ALA A 33 -2.41 -18.86 6.31
C ALA A 33 -3.90 -19.15 6.15
N GLU A 34 -4.43 -20.04 6.98
CA GLU A 34 -5.87 -20.25 7.06
C GLU A 34 -6.54 -18.92 7.38
N SER A 35 -7.61 -18.58 6.66
CA SER A 35 -8.31 -17.33 6.90
C SER A 35 -8.88 -17.29 8.30
N GLU A 36 -8.70 -16.17 8.98
CA GLU A 36 -9.19 -16.00 10.34
C GLU A 36 -10.55 -15.30 10.38
N GLY A 37 -11.27 -15.51 11.49
CA GLY A 37 -12.55 -14.91 11.86
C GLY A 37 -13.78 -15.42 11.11
N VAL A 38 -14.85 -14.63 11.07
CA VAL A 38 -16.19 -15.10 10.66
C VAL A 38 -16.31 -15.04 9.12
N PRO A 39 -16.55 -16.18 8.43
CA PRO A 39 -16.62 -16.19 6.97
C PRO A 39 -17.60 -15.20 6.36
N GLU A 40 -18.78 -15.04 6.96
CA GLU A 40 -19.85 -14.18 6.48
C GLU A 40 -19.51 -12.68 6.53
N ASN A 41 -18.50 -12.29 7.32
CA ASN A 41 -18.03 -10.92 7.41
C ASN A 41 -17.08 -10.56 6.27
N LEU A 42 -16.58 -11.54 5.52
CA LEU A 42 -15.74 -11.34 4.33
C LEU A 42 -14.54 -10.41 4.60
N GLN A 43 -13.95 -10.53 5.78
CA GLN A 43 -12.90 -9.62 6.23
C GLN A 43 -11.63 -9.77 5.38
N ALA A 44 -10.90 -8.67 5.22
CA ALA A 44 -9.56 -8.67 4.65
C ALA A 44 -8.60 -9.53 5.48
N GLN A 45 -7.65 -10.15 4.81
CA GLN A 45 -6.63 -11.02 5.43
C GLN A 45 -5.23 -10.51 5.10
N ASN A 46 -4.26 -10.90 5.92
CA ASN A 46 -2.82 -10.69 5.67
C ASN A 46 -2.45 -9.22 5.38
N ILE A 47 -3.10 -8.25 6.04
CA ILE A 47 -2.79 -6.84 5.83
C ILE A 47 -1.32 -6.56 6.14
N GLN A 48 -0.67 -5.83 5.24
CA GLN A 48 0.68 -5.30 5.42
C GLN A 48 0.69 -3.85 4.99
N ALA A 49 1.51 -3.04 5.67
CA ALA A 49 1.72 -1.64 5.33
C ALA A 49 3.22 -1.32 5.43
N VAL A 50 3.77 -0.74 4.36
CA VAL A 50 5.20 -0.42 4.28
C VAL A 50 5.38 1.00 3.73
N PHE A 51 6.01 1.86 4.52
CA PHE A 51 6.34 3.22 4.10
C PHE A 51 7.59 3.23 3.21
N ASN A 52 7.51 3.95 2.10
CA ASN A 52 8.65 4.26 1.23
C ASN A 52 8.97 5.75 1.32
N SER A 53 10.16 6.09 1.83
CA SER A 53 10.61 7.46 2.03
C SER A 53 11.10 8.15 0.74
N GLU A 54 11.32 7.42 -0.35
CA GLU A 54 11.66 8.00 -1.66
C GLU A 54 10.41 8.51 -2.38
N SER A 55 9.31 7.76 -2.32
CA SER A 55 8.02 8.14 -2.90
C SER A 55 7.09 8.85 -1.93
N GLU A 56 7.43 8.88 -0.63
CA GLU A 56 6.62 9.45 0.45
C GLU A 56 5.20 8.85 0.51
N THR A 57 5.11 7.54 0.23
CA THR A 57 3.85 6.78 0.22
C THR A 57 3.93 5.56 1.12
N THR A 58 2.83 5.21 1.75
CA THR A 58 2.66 3.91 2.42
C THR A 58 1.93 2.95 1.51
N LEU A 59 2.61 1.87 1.11
CA LEU A 59 2.03 0.78 0.35
C LEU A 59 1.28 -0.15 1.31
N ILE A 60 -0.04 -0.26 1.15
CA ILE A 60 -0.89 -1.20 1.86
C ILE A 60 -1.26 -2.35 0.93
N THR A 61 -1.15 -3.58 1.40
CA THR A 61 -1.57 -4.80 0.67
C THR A 61 -2.36 -5.73 1.57
N TRP A 62 -3.34 -6.42 1.01
CA TRP A 62 -4.15 -7.41 1.73
C TRP A 62 -4.74 -8.42 0.74
N ASP A 63 -5.23 -9.53 1.27
CA ASP A 63 -5.96 -10.55 0.52
C ASP A 63 -7.45 -10.55 0.87
N ASN A 64 -8.25 -11.11 -0.03
CA ASN A 64 -9.60 -11.52 0.31
C ASN A 64 -9.57 -12.74 1.23
N ILE A 65 -10.66 -12.94 1.96
CA ILE A 65 -10.87 -14.17 2.70
C ILE A 65 -10.85 -15.39 1.77
N ALA A 66 -10.23 -16.48 2.21
CA ALA A 66 -10.15 -17.76 1.52
C ALA A 66 -10.99 -18.80 2.27
N THR A 67 -12.25 -18.95 1.84
CA THR A 67 -13.17 -19.95 2.38
C THR A 67 -13.77 -20.81 1.25
N ALA A 68 -14.52 -21.85 1.60
CA ALA A 68 -15.13 -22.75 0.60
C ALA A 68 -16.66 -22.62 0.51
N GLY A 69 -17.27 -21.70 1.25
CA GLY A 69 -18.72 -21.62 1.40
C GLY A 69 -19.39 -20.63 0.43
N SER A 70 -20.72 -20.54 0.56
CA SER A 70 -21.57 -19.68 -0.28
C SER A 70 -21.40 -18.18 0.01
N GLU A 71 -20.81 -17.82 1.15
CA GLU A 71 -20.52 -16.45 1.57
C GLU A 71 -19.65 -15.70 0.55
N LEU A 72 -18.81 -16.40 -0.22
CA LEU A 72 -17.98 -15.79 -1.26
C LEU A 72 -18.81 -15.04 -2.32
N GLN A 73 -20.09 -15.37 -2.49
CA GLN A 73 -20.99 -14.60 -3.36
C GLN A 73 -21.09 -13.13 -2.93
N GLY A 74 -20.94 -12.85 -1.64
CA GLY A 74 -20.95 -11.49 -1.10
C GLY A 74 -19.74 -10.66 -1.54
N LEU A 75 -18.62 -11.27 -1.95
CA LEU A 75 -17.40 -10.55 -2.37
C LEU A 75 -17.62 -9.66 -3.60
N PHE A 76 -18.59 -9.99 -4.47
CA PHE A 76 -18.96 -9.13 -5.61
C PHE A 76 -19.64 -7.83 -5.23
N SER A 77 -20.09 -7.72 -3.99
CA SER A 77 -20.88 -6.60 -3.47
C SER A 77 -20.32 -6.03 -2.17
N ALA A 78 -19.17 -6.54 -1.73
CA ALA A 78 -18.47 -6.10 -0.54
C ALA A 78 -17.44 -5.04 -0.92
N THR A 79 -17.28 -4.04 -0.07
CA THR A 79 -16.31 -2.96 -0.26
C THR A 79 -15.42 -2.88 0.97
N TYR A 80 -14.11 -2.96 0.77
CA TYR A 80 -13.13 -2.73 1.82
C TYR A 80 -12.99 -1.26 2.11
N ARG A 81 -13.04 -0.89 3.39
CA ARG A 81 -12.82 0.47 3.87
C ARG A 81 -11.50 0.54 4.63
N LEU A 82 -10.61 1.42 4.19
CA LEU A 82 -9.26 1.53 4.73
C LEU A 82 -9.17 2.70 5.72
N TYR A 83 -8.61 2.42 6.89
CA TYR A 83 -8.47 3.37 7.99
C TYR A 83 -7.01 3.54 8.39
N ARG A 84 -6.69 4.75 8.86
CA ARG A 84 -5.38 5.13 9.39
C ARG A 84 -5.55 5.92 10.67
N HIS A 85 -4.77 5.61 11.69
CA HIS A 85 -4.85 6.30 12.98
C HIS A 85 -3.50 6.31 13.71
N SER A 86 -3.26 7.28 14.59
CA SER A 86 -2.01 7.39 15.36
C SER A 86 -1.96 6.52 16.63
N ALA A 87 -3.00 5.72 16.85
CA ALA A 87 -3.10 4.72 17.91
C ALA A 87 -3.76 3.45 17.33
N PRO A 88 -3.62 2.27 17.96
CA PRO A 88 -4.26 1.05 17.50
C PRO A 88 -5.75 1.29 17.24
N ILE A 89 -6.23 0.88 16.07
CA ILE A 89 -7.64 1.01 15.72
C ILE A 89 -8.38 -0.09 16.46
N ASP A 90 -9.51 0.24 17.06
CA ASP A 90 -10.35 -0.69 17.79
C ASP A 90 -11.83 -0.27 17.69
N ALA A 91 -12.74 -1.08 18.23
CA ALA A 91 -14.16 -0.78 18.21
C ALA A 91 -14.53 0.53 18.95
N ALA A 92 -13.67 1.04 19.83
CA ALA A 92 -13.95 2.25 20.59
C ALA A 92 -13.63 3.52 19.78
N ASN A 93 -12.59 3.48 18.93
CA ASN A 93 -12.21 4.63 18.10
C ASN A 93 -12.71 4.57 16.66
N LEU A 94 -12.98 3.38 16.10
CA LEU A 94 -13.37 3.20 14.70
C LEU A 94 -14.56 4.08 14.28
N GLY A 95 -15.59 4.17 15.13
CA GLY A 95 -16.79 4.98 14.83
C GLY A 95 -16.56 6.50 14.77
N SER A 96 -15.36 6.97 15.11
CA SER A 96 -14.96 8.38 14.96
C SER A 96 -14.01 8.62 13.78
N LEU A 97 -13.59 7.55 13.10
CA LEU A 97 -12.70 7.62 11.94
C LEU A 97 -13.51 7.63 10.66
N GLU A 98 -13.03 8.39 9.68
CA GLU A 98 -13.49 8.30 8.30
C GLU A 98 -12.50 7.43 7.50
N PRO A 99 -12.98 6.54 6.61
CA PRO A 99 -12.09 5.78 5.75
C PRO A 99 -11.41 6.72 4.74
N PHE A 100 -10.10 6.55 4.54
CA PHE A 100 -9.38 7.34 3.54
C PHE A 100 -9.52 6.77 2.12
N ALA A 101 -9.97 5.51 2.00
CA ALA A 101 -10.21 4.84 0.74
C ALA A 101 -11.27 3.74 0.87
N GLU A 102 -11.97 3.50 -0.23
CA GLU A 102 -12.89 2.38 -0.42
C GLU A 102 -12.47 1.59 -1.67
N VAL A 103 -12.41 0.26 -1.56
CA VAL A 103 -11.95 -0.63 -2.64
C VAL A 103 -12.91 -1.82 -2.73
N ASP A 104 -13.48 -2.05 -3.91
CA ASP A 104 -14.35 -3.22 -4.13
C ASP A 104 -13.58 -4.52 -3.88
N ALA A 105 -14.18 -5.43 -3.12
CA ALA A 105 -13.52 -6.67 -2.75
C ALA A 105 -13.26 -7.57 -3.96
N CYS A 106 -14.15 -7.56 -4.95
CA CYS A 106 -13.95 -8.28 -6.20
C CYS A 106 -14.84 -7.75 -7.33
N ASP A 107 -14.24 -7.54 -8.51
CA ASP A 107 -14.99 -7.27 -9.73
C ASP A 107 -15.52 -8.57 -10.37
N ALA A 108 -16.84 -8.67 -10.51
CA ALA A 108 -17.48 -9.86 -11.08
C ALA A 108 -17.08 -10.12 -12.54
N GLY A 109 -16.78 -9.08 -13.32
CA GLY A 109 -16.33 -9.21 -14.70
C GLY A 109 -14.96 -9.90 -14.79
N THR A 110 -14.01 -9.42 -14.00
CA THR A 110 -12.64 -9.93 -13.88
C THR A 110 -12.61 -11.34 -13.31
N ALA A 111 -13.51 -11.64 -12.37
CA ALA A 111 -13.68 -12.98 -11.81
C ALA A 111 -14.44 -13.95 -12.74
N GLY A 112 -14.94 -13.51 -13.89
CA GLY A 112 -15.72 -14.33 -14.83
C GLY A 112 -17.06 -14.81 -14.24
N GLY A 113 -17.62 -14.05 -13.29
CA GLY A 113 -18.86 -14.39 -12.58
C GLY A 113 -18.73 -15.55 -11.58
N ASN A 114 -17.51 -16.05 -11.33
CA ASN A 114 -17.28 -17.12 -10.36
C ASN A 114 -16.72 -16.54 -9.05
N PRO A 115 -17.47 -16.56 -7.94
CA PRO A 115 -17.03 -15.98 -6.66
C PRO A 115 -15.79 -16.70 -6.08
N PHE A 116 -15.56 -17.97 -6.44
CA PHE A 116 -14.36 -18.69 -6.03
C PHE A 116 -13.08 -18.10 -6.64
N ASN A 117 -13.18 -17.32 -7.72
CA ASN A 117 -12.05 -16.58 -8.26
C ASN A 117 -11.72 -15.31 -7.47
N CYS A 118 -12.62 -14.89 -6.58
CA CYS A 118 -12.42 -13.75 -5.69
C CYS A 118 -11.78 -14.12 -4.36
N GLN A 119 -11.71 -15.40 -3.99
CA GLN A 119 -11.17 -15.79 -2.69
C GLN A 119 -9.65 -15.57 -2.63
N GLY A 120 -9.10 -15.42 -1.42
CA GLY A 120 -7.66 -15.37 -1.20
C GLY A 120 -6.93 -16.57 -1.82
N GLY A 121 -5.79 -16.30 -2.47
CA GLY A 121 -5.01 -17.30 -3.20
C GLY A 121 -5.47 -17.61 -4.63
N THR A 122 -6.70 -17.20 -5.01
CA THR A 122 -7.10 -17.14 -6.43
C THR A 122 -7.16 -15.70 -6.92
N HIS A 123 -7.70 -14.78 -6.12
CA HIS A 123 -7.62 -13.35 -6.37
C HIS A 123 -6.16 -12.88 -6.22
N PRO A 124 -5.66 -11.96 -7.06
CA PRO A 124 -4.27 -11.46 -6.99
C PRO A 124 -3.94 -10.62 -5.74
N GLY A 125 -4.84 -10.56 -4.76
CA GLY A 125 -4.79 -9.62 -3.65
C GLY A 125 -5.13 -8.19 -4.07
N HIS A 126 -4.97 -7.28 -3.12
CA HIS A 126 -5.26 -5.86 -3.27
C HIS A 126 -4.07 -5.01 -2.89
N THR A 127 -4.02 -3.81 -3.45
CA THR A 127 -2.98 -2.84 -3.15
C THR A 127 -3.54 -1.43 -3.15
N TYR A 128 -3.08 -0.61 -2.21
CA TYR A 128 -3.36 0.81 -2.16
C TYR A 128 -2.10 1.59 -1.78
N ASN A 129 -1.80 2.66 -2.50
CA ASN A 129 -0.70 3.56 -2.16
C ASN A 129 -1.26 4.79 -1.47
N TYR A 130 -1.12 4.86 -0.15
CA TYR A 130 -1.53 6.03 0.62
C TYR A 130 -0.47 7.14 0.50
N PRO A 131 -0.80 8.32 -0.06
CA PRO A 131 0.10 9.45 -0.08
C PRO A 131 0.21 10.03 1.33
N VAL A 132 1.41 10.04 1.90
CA VAL A 132 1.63 10.60 3.24
C VAL A 132 1.81 12.10 3.12
N GLU A 133 1.15 12.86 4.00
CA GLU A 133 1.22 14.33 3.97
C GLU A 133 2.65 14.84 4.21
N PRO A 134 3.06 15.94 3.56
CA PRO A 134 4.36 16.55 3.79
C PRO A 134 4.58 16.96 5.26
N GLY A 135 5.79 16.76 5.76
CA GLY A 135 6.16 17.06 7.15
C GLY A 135 5.56 16.10 8.18
N THR A 136 4.94 15.00 7.76
CA THR A 136 4.53 13.93 8.65
C THR A 136 5.75 13.36 9.35
N ASN A 137 5.67 13.25 10.67
CA ASN A 137 6.63 12.54 11.50
C ASN A 137 5.86 11.86 12.63
N GLY A 138 5.50 10.60 12.40
CA GLY A 138 4.63 9.88 13.31
C GLY A 138 4.62 8.38 13.08
N SER A 139 3.84 7.69 13.90
CA SER A 139 3.65 6.26 13.84
C SER A 139 2.16 5.99 13.69
N TYR A 140 1.78 5.18 12.70
CA TYR A 140 0.39 5.03 12.29
C TYR A 140 0.00 3.57 12.15
N HIS A 141 -1.18 3.24 12.65
CA HIS A 141 -1.83 1.95 12.51
C HIS A 141 -2.79 2.00 11.32
N TYR A 142 -2.87 0.87 10.61
CA TYR A 142 -3.77 0.66 9.48
C TYR A 142 -4.72 -0.49 9.78
N ALA A 143 -5.98 -0.31 9.40
CA ALA A 143 -7.01 -1.33 9.52
C ALA A 143 -7.94 -1.30 8.31
N ILE A 144 -8.55 -2.44 8.02
CA ILE A 144 -9.52 -2.65 6.96
C ILE A 144 -10.77 -3.25 7.58
N THR A 145 -11.92 -2.66 7.24
CA THR A 145 -13.24 -3.23 7.52
C THR A 145 -13.92 -3.59 6.19
N THR A 146 -15.00 -4.35 6.27
CA THR A 146 -15.78 -4.75 5.09
C THR A 146 -17.19 -4.18 5.20
N LEU A 147 -17.57 -3.31 4.27
CA LEU A 147 -18.95 -2.92 4.07
C LEU A 147 -19.66 -4.01 3.26
N LEU A 148 -20.64 -4.66 3.88
CA LEU A 148 -21.44 -5.72 3.26
C LEU A 148 -22.60 -5.14 2.45
N ALA A 149 -23.18 -5.94 1.55
CA ALA A 149 -24.28 -5.53 0.66
C ALA A 149 -25.54 -5.03 1.40
N ASN A 150 -25.72 -5.43 2.66
CA ASN A 150 -26.83 -4.98 3.51
C ASN A 150 -26.55 -3.63 4.21
N GLY A 151 -25.39 -3.00 3.95
CA GLY A 151 -24.95 -1.77 4.57
C GLY A 151 -24.30 -1.94 5.94
N THR A 152 -24.19 -3.17 6.46
CA THR A 152 -23.47 -3.45 7.70
C THR A 152 -21.97 -3.40 7.46
N GLU A 153 -21.26 -2.64 8.29
CA GLU A 153 -19.80 -2.64 8.31
C GLU A 153 -19.29 -3.68 9.31
N ALA A 154 -18.64 -4.72 8.79
CA ALA A 154 -17.99 -5.76 9.58
C ALA A 154 -16.56 -5.34 9.92
N ALA A 155 -16.27 -5.24 11.21
CA ALA A 155 -14.99 -4.77 11.73
C ALA A 155 -14.47 -5.71 12.83
N GLU A 156 -13.92 -6.86 12.43
CA GLU A 156 -13.33 -7.82 13.37
C GLU A 156 -11.94 -7.37 13.88
N LEU A 157 -11.22 -6.58 13.09
CA LEU A 157 -9.96 -5.92 13.48
C LEU A 157 -8.91 -6.92 14.00
N LEU A 158 -8.79 -8.07 13.32
CA LEU A 158 -7.84 -9.11 13.69
C LEU A 158 -6.41 -8.67 13.36
N PHE A 159 -5.51 -8.79 14.34
CA PHE A 159 -4.10 -8.46 14.14
C PHE A 159 -3.44 -9.40 13.13
N ASN A 160 -2.75 -8.80 12.15
CA ASN A 160 -2.20 -9.45 10.96
C ASN A 160 -3.24 -10.09 10.02
N GLY A 161 -4.53 -9.98 10.34
CA GLY A 161 -5.65 -10.27 9.44
C GLY A 161 -6.09 -8.99 8.74
N SER A 162 -7.01 -8.25 9.38
CA SER A 162 -7.56 -7.00 8.86
C SER A 162 -6.95 -5.75 9.50
N GLN A 163 -6.05 -5.89 10.47
CA GLN A 163 -5.32 -4.78 11.11
C GLN A 163 -3.84 -5.10 11.29
N ILE A 164 -2.96 -4.12 11.10
CA ILE A 164 -1.53 -4.29 11.42
C ILE A 164 -1.30 -4.26 12.93
N TYR A 165 -0.42 -5.15 13.41
CA TYR A 165 -0.04 -5.20 14.82
C TYR A 165 0.93 -4.06 15.19
N GLU A 166 2.07 -3.98 14.49
CA GLU A 166 3.04 -2.90 14.67
C GLU A 166 2.69 -1.69 13.80
N PRO A 167 2.83 -0.46 14.30
CA PRO A 167 2.56 0.72 13.50
C PRO A 167 3.68 0.99 12.48
N VAL A 168 3.31 1.64 11.38
CA VAL A 168 4.26 2.12 10.37
C VAL A 168 4.80 3.48 10.81
N ILE A 169 6.13 3.61 10.86
CA ILE A 169 6.78 4.90 11.06
C ILE A 169 6.80 5.63 9.71
N GLU A 170 6.14 6.78 9.67
CA GLU A 170 6.03 7.62 8.48
C GLU A 170 6.75 8.93 8.73
N MET A 171 7.76 9.19 7.90
CA MET A 171 8.57 10.40 7.94
C MET A 171 8.71 10.94 6.54
N THR A 172 7.97 12.00 6.24
CA THR A 172 8.07 12.72 4.97
C THR A 172 8.88 13.99 5.18
N ARG A 173 9.45 14.50 4.09
CA ARG A 173 10.06 15.81 4.11
C ARG A 173 8.95 16.85 4.20
N SER A 174 9.23 18.00 4.83
CA SER A 174 8.38 19.18 4.71
C SER A 174 8.54 19.78 3.30
N VAL A 175 8.06 19.08 2.26
CA VAL A 175 8.26 19.47 0.87
C VAL A 175 7.26 20.54 0.45
N PHE A 176 7.81 21.69 0.04
CA PHE A 176 7.12 22.84 -0.54
C PHE A 176 7.60 23.14 -1.98
N THR A 177 8.22 22.17 -2.66
CA THR A 177 8.90 22.42 -3.93
C THR A 177 7.95 22.40 -5.14
N PRO A 178 8.00 23.45 -6.00
CA PRO A 178 7.39 23.42 -7.33
C PRO A 178 7.91 22.26 -8.19
N PHE A 179 7.03 21.59 -8.92
CA PHE A 179 7.33 20.56 -9.90
C PHE A 179 6.57 20.82 -11.22
N MET A 180 6.92 20.11 -12.29
CA MET A 180 6.36 20.32 -13.65
C MET A 180 6.40 21.79 -14.10
N ILE A 181 7.56 22.43 -13.95
CA ILE A 181 7.75 23.82 -14.40
C ILE A 181 7.73 23.84 -15.94
N SER A 182 6.84 24.65 -16.51
CA SER A 182 6.81 24.94 -17.94
C SER A 182 6.80 26.45 -18.18
N TRP A 183 7.22 26.88 -19.36
CA TRP A 183 7.28 28.29 -19.72
C TRP A 183 6.85 28.52 -21.17
N VAL A 184 6.25 29.68 -21.41
CA VAL A 184 5.91 30.17 -22.75
C VAL A 184 6.36 31.62 -22.87
N PHE A 185 7.08 31.94 -23.94
CA PHE A 185 7.45 33.31 -24.28
C PHE A 185 6.53 33.84 -25.38
N ASP A 186 5.89 34.97 -25.11
CA ASP A 186 5.12 35.72 -26.10
C ASP A 186 5.96 36.91 -26.61
N ALA A 187 6.37 36.84 -27.87
CA ALA A 187 7.17 37.87 -28.52
C ALA A 187 6.39 39.17 -28.80
N ALA A 188 5.07 39.11 -28.96
CA ALA A 188 4.25 40.30 -29.22
C ALA A 188 4.15 41.20 -27.98
N THR A 189 4.13 40.59 -26.80
CA THR A 189 4.07 41.30 -25.50
C THR A 189 5.42 41.34 -24.77
N SER A 190 6.43 40.62 -25.28
CA SER A 190 7.74 40.44 -24.64
C SER A 190 7.64 39.90 -23.20
N GLN A 191 6.70 38.98 -22.97
CA GLN A 191 6.46 38.37 -21.65
C GLN A 191 6.77 36.88 -21.65
N THR A 192 7.39 36.39 -20.58
CA THR A 192 7.53 34.96 -20.28
C THR A 192 6.55 34.60 -19.19
N THR A 193 5.63 33.68 -19.48
CA THR A 193 4.74 33.09 -18.47
C THR A 193 5.36 31.78 -17.99
N LEU A 194 5.59 31.66 -16.67
CA LEU A 194 5.97 30.41 -16.03
C LEU A 194 4.73 29.79 -15.39
N THR A 195 4.56 28.49 -15.58
CA THR A 195 3.57 27.69 -14.85
C THR A 195 4.27 26.54 -14.16
N TRP A 196 3.78 26.16 -12.99
CA TRP A 196 4.28 25.03 -12.23
C TRP A 196 3.13 24.45 -11.45
N LEU A 197 3.31 23.23 -10.98
CA LEU A 197 2.43 22.61 -10.01
C LEU A 197 3.18 22.55 -8.68
N ASN A 198 2.48 22.79 -7.58
CA ASN A 198 3.05 22.52 -6.26
C ASN A 198 2.74 21.07 -5.94
N TYR A 199 3.69 20.29 -5.44
CA TYR A 199 3.46 18.86 -5.15
C TYR A 199 2.20 18.64 -4.28
N ASN A 200 1.89 19.61 -3.42
CA ASN A 200 0.78 19.60 -2.49
C ASN A 200 -0.55 20.10 -3.09
N SER A 201 -0.60 20.53 -4.35
CA SER A 201 -1.86 20.91 -5.03
C SER A 201 -2.71 19.69 -5.47
N ILE A 202 -2.23 18.48 -5.19
CA ILE A 202 -2.97 17.22 -5.37
C ILE A 202 -3.76 16.85 -4.10
N ASN A 203 -3.44 17.44 -2.93
CA ASN A 203 -4.23 17.32 -1.69
C ASN A 203 -4.30 18.67 -0.97
N ASN A 204 -5.42 19.38 -1.17
CA ASN A 204 -5.69 20.73 -0.66
C ASN A 204 -5.54 20.82 0.86
N VAL A 205 -4.53 21.55 1.36
CA VAL A 205 -4.66 22.86 2.05
C VAL A 205 -3.24 23.40 2.24
N LEU A 206 -2.89 24.47 1.51
CA LEU A 206 -1.72 25.29 1.83
C LEU A 206 -2.23 26.65 2.33
N PRO A 207 -1.73 27.17 3.46
CA PRO A 207 -2.01 28.55 3.82
C PRO A 207 -1.36 29.46 2.77
N ASP A 208 -2.16 30.28 2.08
CA ASP A 208 -1.66 31.33 1.19
C ASP A 208 -1.52 32.68 1.93
N THR A 209 -1.90 32.72 3.21
CA THR A 209 -1.85 33.90 4.07
C THR A 209 -1.43 33.53 5.49
N GLY A 210 -0.68 34.40 6.15
CA GLY A 210 -0.21 34.21 7.53
C GLY A 210 1.30 33.94 7.63
N PRO A 211 1.84 33.79 8.86
CA PRO A 211 3.28 33.54 9.08
C PRO A 211 3.78 32.24 8.43
N ASP A 212 2.90 31.25 8.29
CA ASP A 212 3.18 29.93 7.75
C ASP A 212 2.75 29.79 6.27
N ALA A 213 2.56 30.91 5.58
CA ALA A 213 2.16 30.90 4.18
C ALA A 213 3.27 30.36 3.28
N LEU A 214 2.88 29.56 2.27
CA LEU A 214 3.83 29.08 1.27
C LEU A 214 4.47 30.27 0.52
N GLN A 215 5.79 30.39 0.60
CA GLN A 215 6.54 31.39 -0.17
C GLN A 215 7.32 30.74 -1.30
N ILE A 216 6.87 30.94 -2.53
CA ILE A 216 7.62 30.57 -3.75
C ILE A 216 8.41 31.78 -4.22
N ARG A 217 9.72 31.61 -4.40
CA ARG A 217 10.61 32.65 -4.95
C ARG A 217 11.05 32.25 -6.35
N VAL A 218 10.67 33.06 -7.33
CA VAL A 218 11.07 32.88 -8.72
C VAL A 218 12.31 33.73 -8.99
N TRP A 219 13.38 33.10 -9.46
CA TRP A 219 14.64 33.76 -9.80
C TRP A 219 14.87 33.68 -11.31
N ARG A 220 15.43 34.75 -11.88
CA ARG A 220 15.86 34.80 -13.28
C ARG A 220 17.37 34.99 -13.32
N THR A 221 18.04 34.12 -14.07
CA THR A 221 19.48 34.19 -14.34
C THR A 221 19.73 34.18 -15.84
N ASP A 222 20.90 34.64 -16.26
CA ASP A 222 21.42 34.56 -17.63
C ASP A 222 22.35 33.35 -17.83
N TYR A 223 22.57 32.56 -16.78
CA TYR A 223 23.29 31.30 -16.78
C TYR A 223 22.39 30.13 -16.34
N GLN A 224 22.79 28.92 -16.70
CA GLN A 224 22.11 27.70 -16.25
C GLN A 224 22.28 27.52 -14.74
N VAL A 225 21.15 27.45 -14.02
CA VAL A 225 21.15 27.09 -12.60
C VAL A 225 21.42 25.59 -12.50
N THR A 226 22.49 25.22 -11.79
CA THR A 226 22.82 23.83 -11.47
C THR A 226 22.52 23.55 -10.00
N ARG A 227 22.22 22.28 -9.69
CA ARG A 227 22.05 21.80 -8.32
C ARG A 227 23.42 21.50 -7.67
N GLU A 228 24.36 22.43 -7.74
CA GLU A 228 25.60 22.30 -6.98
C GLU A 228 25.38 22.88 -5.57
N LEU A 229 25.76 22.08 -4.57
CA LEU A 229 25.59 22.33 -3.13
C LEU A 229 26.55 23.43 -2.63
#